data_AF-A0A7J4BB84-F1
#
_entry.id   AF-A0A7J4BB84-F1
#
_cell.length_a   1.000
_cell.length_b   1.000
_cell.length_c   1.000
_cell.angle_alpha   90.00
_cell.angle_beta   90.00
_cell.angle_gamma   90.00
#
_symmetry.space_group_name_H-M   'P 1'
#
loop_
_entity.id
_entity.type
_entity.pdbx_description
1 polymer ?
#
loop_
_entity_poly.entity_id
_entity_poly.type
_entity_poly.pdbx_seq_one_letter_code
_entity_poly.pdbx_strand_id
1 'polypeptide(L)' 'MSEQACRICRRIVQGNICPIDKGTDLTPNWSGLVVIVDPA' A
#
# COMPACT_ATOMS: atom_id res chain seq x y z
N MET A 1 -0.83 12.72 -7.40
CA MET A 1 -1.22 11.29 -7.49
C MET A 1 -1.84 10.90 -6.15
N SER A 2 -3.00 10.26 -6.15
CA SER A 2 -3.67 9.80 -4.93
C SER A 2 -3.00 8.54 -4.38
N GLU A 3 -2.93 8.41 -3.06
CA GLU A 3 -2.40 7.21 -2.40
C GLU A 3 -3.33 6.01 -2.59
N GLN A 4 -2.75 4.84 -2.82
CA GLN A 4 -3.49 3.58 -2.99
C GLN A 4 -2.98 2.53 -2.01
N ALA A 5 -3.83 1.60 -1.59
CA ALA A 5 -3.43 0.45 -0.80
C ALA A 5 -3.26 -0.78 -1.70
N CYS A 6 -2.19 -1.55 -1.50
CA CYS A 6 -2.06 -2.87 -2.10
C CYS A 6 -3.03 -3.86 -1.44
N ARG A 7 -3.82 -4.60 -2.22
CA ARG A 7 -4.79 -5.56 -1.66
C ARG A 7 -4.15 -6.81 -1.06
N ILE A 8 -2.90 -7.10 -1.43
CA ILE A 8 -2.16 -8.28 -0.98
C ILE A 8 -1.45 -7.98 0.35
N CYS A 9 -0.51 -7.03 0.36
CA CYS A 9 0.31 -6.73 1.54
C CYS A 9 -0.17 -5.52 2.37
N ARG A 10 -1.25 -4.84 1.97
CA ARG A 10 -1.83 -3.67 2.64
C ARG A 10 -0.94 -2.43 2.73
N ARG A 11 0.20 -2.42 2.03
CA ARG A 11 1.09 -1.24 1.98
C ARG A 11 0.39 -0.08 1.26
N ILE A 12 0.52 1.13 1.81
CA ILE A 12 0.15 2.36 1.12
C ILE A 12 1.26 2.72 0.13
N VAL A 13 0.87 2.95 -1.13
CA VAL A 13 1.74 3.11 -2.29
C VAL A 13 1.40 4.39 -3.02
N GLN A 14 2.43 5.07 -3.52
CA GLN A 14 2.31 6.17 -4.48
C GLN A 14 2.85 5.67 -5.82
N GLY A 15 1.96 5.52 -6.81
CA GLY A 15 2.28 4.98 -8.14
C GLY A 15 1.50 3.70 -8.47
N ASN A 16 1.88 3.03 -9.55
CA ASN A 16 1.07 1.95 -10.15
C ASN A 16 1.54 0.53 -9.79
N ILE A 17 2.66 0.38 -9.07
CA ILE A 17 3.25 -0.92 -8.70
C ILE A 17 3.59 -0.91 -7.21
N CYS A 18 3.20 -1.96 -6.50
CA CYS A 18 3.55 -2.12 -5.09
C CYS A 18 5.06 -2.42 -4.95
N PRO A 19 5.80 -1.68 -4.11
CA PRO A 19 7.24 -1.92 -3.92
C PRO A 19 7.55 -3.20 -3.11
N ILE A 20 6.56 -3.82 -2.47
CA ILE A 20 6.75 -4.97 -1.57
C ILE A 20 6.55 -6.29 -2.31
N ASP A 21 5.41 -6.45 -2.98
CA ASP A 21 5.06 -7.68 -3.70
C ASP A 21 5.21 -7.56 -5.23
N LYS A 22 5.54 -6.36 -5.75
CA LYS A 22 5.66 -6.04 -7.19
C LYS A 22 4.36 -6.22 -7.99
N GLY A 23 3.22 -6.37 -7.32
CA GLY A 23 1.91 -6.46 -7.95
C GLY A 23 1.33 -5.09 -8.35
N THR A 24 0.28 -5.14 -9.17
CA THR A 24 -0.48 -3.97 -9.64
C THR A 24 -1.92 -3.93 -9.08
N ASP A 25 -2.27 -4.85 -8.17
CA ASP A 25 -3.59 -4.92 -7.53
C ASP A 25 -3.71 -3.89 -6.40
N LEU A 26 -3.88 -2.63 -6.81
CA LEU A 26 -3.96 -1.45 -5.96
C LEU A 26 -5.38 -0.87 -5.93
N THR A 27 -5.82 -0.39 -4.77
CA THR A 27 -7.14 0.25 -4.61
C THR A 27 -7.02 1.63 -3.98
N PRO A 28 -7.70 2.66 -4.52
CA PRO A 28 -7.80 3.97 -3.87
C PRO A 28 -8.80 3.95 -2.70
N ASN A 29 -9.71 2.96 -2.65
CA ASN A 29 -10.62 2.78 -1.54
C ASN A 29 -9.93 1.95 -0.44
N TRP A 30 -9.46 2.64 0.59
CA TRP A 30 -8.88 2.07 1.79
C TRP A 30 -9.19 2.97 2.99
N SER A 31 -9.15 2.39 4.18
CA SER A 31 -9.33 3.11 5.45
C SER A 31 -8.56 2.38 6.55
N GLY A 32 -8.31 3.06 7.68
CA GLY A 32 -7.50 2.53 8.77
C GLY A 32 -6.00 2.59 8.45
N LEU A 33 -5.36 3.70 8.84
CA LEU A 33 -3.92 3.89 8.65
C LEU A 33 -3.16 3.35 9.87
N VAL A 34 -2.13 2.53 9.61
CA VAL A 34 -1.19 2.06 10.62
C VAL A 34 0.21 2.50 10.21
N VAL A 35 0.95 3.11 11.15
CA VAL A 35 2.35 3.50 10.96
C VAL A 35 3.22 2.57 11.80
N ILE A 36 4.07 1.80 11.13
CA ILE A 36 5.05 0.92 11.77
C ILE A 36 6.41 1.64 11.69
N VAL A 37 6.95 2.03 12.84
CA VAL A 37 8.23 2.74 12.93
C VAL A 37 9.39 1.76 13.01
N ASP A 38 9.25 0.72 13.84
CA ASP A 38 10.23 -0.35 13.98
C ASP A 38 9.51 -1.72 13.96
N PRO A 39 9.74 -2.56 12.93
CA PRO A 39 9.14 -3.88 12.82
C PRO A 39 9.98 -5.01 13.47
N ALA A 40 11.16 -4.69 14.03
CA ALA A 40 12.05 -5.68 14.64
C ALA A 40 11.47 -6.34 15.89
#